data_AF-A0A534HK62-F1
#
_entry.id   AF-A0A534HK62-F1
#
_cell.length_a   1.000
_cell.length_b   1.000
_cell.length_c   1.000
_cell.angle_alpha   90.00
_cell.angle_beta   90.00
_cell.angle_gamma   90.00
#
_symmetry.space_group_name_H-M   'P 1'
#
loop_
_entity.id
_entity.type
_entity.pdbx_description
1 polymer ?
#
loop_
_entity_poly.entity_id
_entity_poly.type
_entity_poly.pdbx_seq_one_letter_code
_entity_poly.pdbx_strand_id
1 'polypeptide(L)'
;DNVGDLRDTIAAHLPRSPALYPPEELTDRGLAFRIAEMIREKLTLELNQEVPYGIAVEVERLAEEEGQLSVDAAVWVDRPGQKPIVIGARGERLKRVGRSARLALNGMLGRRLHLNLWVKVRQNWADNARALRELGVE
;
A
#
# COMPACT_ATOMS: atom_id res chain seq x y z
N ASP A 1 -19.31 16.48 -4.22
CA ASP A 1 -20.65 16.69 -4.81
C ASP A 1 -20.89 15.69 -5.93
N ASN A 2 -22.15 15.32 -6.22
CA ASN A 2 -22.62 14.35 -7.25
C ASN A 2 -22.35 12.84 -7.01
N VAL A 3 -21.80 12.44 -5.87
CA VAL A 3 -21.59 11.01 -5.55
C VAL A 3 -22.92 10.26 -5.43
N GLY A 4 -23.97 10.91 -4.92
CA GLY A 4 -25.32 10.33 -4.79
C GLY A 4 -25.93 9.98 -6.15
N ASP A 5 -26.00 10.96 -7.05
CA ASP A 5 -26.57 10.78 -8.39
C ASP A 5 -25.82 9.71 -9.20
N LEU A 6 -24.49 9.67 -9.07
CA LEU A 6 -23.67 8.64 -9.70
C LEU A 6 -24.01 7.23 -9.16
N ARG A 7 -24.11 7.08 -7.84
CA ARG A 7 -24.48 5.81 -7.20
C ARG A 7 -25.83 5.32 -7.71
N ASP A 8 -26.81 6.21 -7.76
CA ASP A 8 -28.18 5.86 -8.14
C ASP A 8 -28.28 5.52 -9.63
N THR A 9 -27.52 6.22 -10.48
CA THR A 9 -27.43 5.93 -11.92
C THR A 9 -26.79 4.57 -12.19
N ILE A 10 -25.69 4.24 -11.50
CA ILE A 10 -25.05 2.93 -11.61
C ILE A 10 -26.02 1.83 -11.16
N ALA A 11 -26.68 2.01 -10.01
CA ALA A 11 -27.63 1.04 -9.48
C ALA A 11 -28.77 0.72 -10.46
N ALA A 12 -29.25 1.72 -11.21
CA ALA A 12 -30.30 1.54 -12.22
C ALA A 12 -29.90 0.65 -13.41
N HIS A 13 -28.59 0.51 -13.68
CA HIS A 13 -28.06 -0.28 -14.80
C HIS A 13 -27.48 -1.65 -14.38
N LEU A 14 -27.44 -1.95 -13.08
CA LEU A 14 -26.95 -3.24 -12.60
C LEU A 14 -27.96 -4.37 -12.89
N PRO A 15 -27.50 -5.55 -13.33
CA PRO A 15 -28.37 -6.70 -13.49
C PRO A 15 -28.90 -7.18 -12.13
N ARG A 16 -30.12 -7.72 -12.12
CA ARG A 16 -30.67 -8.36 -10.92
C ARG A 16 -29.86 -9.63 -10.62
N SER A 17 -29.27 -9.66 -9.43
CA SER A 17 -28.47 -10.78 -8.93
C SER A 17 -28.66 -10.90 -7.41
N PRO A 18 -28.51 -12.10 -6.82
CA PRO A 18 -28.24 -12.23 -5.40
C PRO A 18 -26.98 -11.45 -5.01
N ALA A 19 -26.89 -11.05 -3.74
CA ALA A 19 -25.65 -10.50 -3.20
C ALA A 19 -24.54 -11.54 -3.31
N LEU A 20 -23.43 -11.16 -3.95
CA LEU A 20 -22.26 -12.04 -4.11
C LEU A 20 -21.30 -11.98 -2.90
N TYR A 21 -21.40 -10.93 -2.10
CA TYR A 21 -20.60 -10.67 -0.90
C TYR A 21 -21.51 -10.27 0.27
N PRO A 22 -21.11 -10.55 1.53
CA PRO A 22 -21.80 -10.05 2.72
C PRO A 22 -21.85 -8.53 2.75
N PRO A 23 -22.93 -7.92 3.29
CA PRO A 23 -23.07 -6.46 3.34
C PRO A 23 -22.02 -5.76 4.22
N GLU A 24 -21.43 -6.48 5.17
CA GLU A 24 -20.32 -6.04 6.02
C GLU A 24 -18.94 -6.13 5.35
N GLU A 25 -18.82 -6.84 4.22
CA GLU A 25 -17.56 -6.99 3.51
C GLU A 25 -17.28 -5.75 2.65
N LEU A 26 -16.47 -4.84 3.20
CA LEU A 26 -16.11 -3.58 2.52
C LEU A 26 -15.10 -3.77 1.37
N THR A 27 -14.31 -4.86 1.39
CA THR A 27 -13.35 -5.23 0.34
C THR A 27 -12.91 -6.67 0.52
N ASP A 28 -12.58 -7.33 -0.59
CA ASP A 28 -11.97 -8.65 -0.70
C ASP A 28 -10.45 -8.65 -0.41
N ARG A 29 -9.82 -7.46 -0.29
CA ARG A 29 -8.37 -7.33 -0.08
C ARG A 29 -8.00 -7.24 1.41
N GLY A 30 -7.11 -8.13 1.87
CA GLY A 30 -6.71 -8.25 3.28
C GLY A 30 -5.94 -7.06 3.87
N LEU A 31 -5.73 -7.08 5.19
CA LEU A 31 -5.05 -6.01 5.95
C LEU A 31 -3.65 -5.68 5.41
N ALA A 32 -2.88 -6.70 5.01
CA ALA A 32 -1.56 -6.53 4.42
C ALA A 32 -1.59 -5.65 3.16
N PHE A 33 -2.57 -5.86 2.28
CA PHE A 33 -2.75 -5.04 1.07
C PHE A 33 -3.04 -3.58 1.44
N ARG A 34 -3.97 -3.33 2.37
CA ARG A 34 -4.29 -1.95 2.79
C ARG A 34 -3.07 -1.23 3.39
N ILE A 35 -2.22 -1.94 4.13
CA ILE A 35 -0.98 -1.38 4.66
C ILE A 35 0.00 -1.06 3.54
N ALA A 36 0.22 -2.00 2.61
CA ALA A 36 1.08 -1.80 1.46
C ALA A 36 0.63 -0.58 0.63
N GLU A 37 -0.66 -0.47 0.35
CA GLU A 37 -1.26 0.64 -0.40
C GLU A 37 -1.13 1.98 0.31
N MET A 38 -1.33 2.02 1.63
CA MET A 38 -1.12 3.23 2.42
C MET A 38 0.33 3.72 2.33
N ILE A 39 1.30 2.79 2.42
CA ILE A 39 2.73 3.12 2.28
C ILE A 39 3.01 3.59 0.85
N ARG A 40 2.46 2.91 -0.15
CA ARG A 40 2.62 3.26 -1.57
C ARG A 40 2.06 4.64 -1.88
N GLU A 41 0.90 5.00 -1.34
CA GLU A 41 0.34 6.34 -1.43
C GLU A 41 1.31 7.40 -0.88
N LYS A 42 1.87 7.18 0.33
CA LYS A 42 2.80 8.15 0.93
C LYS A 42 4.12 8.24 0.17
N LEU A 43 4.60 7.12 -0.42
CA LEU A 43 5.73 7.12 -1.32
C LEU A 43 5.44 7.96 -2.57
N THR A 44 4.29 7.74 -3.22
CA THR A 44 3.87 8.50 -4.41
C THR A 44 3.79 10.01 -4.14
N LEU A 45 3.29 10.41 -2.97
CA LEU A 45 3.21 11.83 -2.58
C LEU A 45 4.58 12.47 -2.31
N GLU A 46 5.54 11.71 -1.77
CA GLU A 46 6.88 12.21 -1.43
C GLU A 46 7.89 12.12 -2.61
N LEU A 47 7.61 11.27 -3.59
CA LEU A 47 8.44 11.05 -4.76
C LEU A 47 7.89 11.86 -5.94
N ASN A 48 8.48 13.02 -6.18
CA ASN A 48 8.30 13.73 -7.44
C ASN A 48 9.14 13.03 -8.53
N GLN A 49 8.63 12.93 -9.78
CA GLN A 49 9.24 12.35 -11.00
C GLN A 49 8.83 10.89 -11.32
N GLU A 50 9.57 10.18 -12.19
CA GLU A 50 9.23 8.86 -12.77
C GLU A 50 9.42 7.67 -11.81
N VAL A 51 9.99 7.91 -10.63
CA VAL A 51 10.28 6.87 -9.62
C VAL A 51 9.03 6.09 -9.12
N PRO A 52 7.82 6.68 -8.98
CA PRO A 52 6.63 5.99 -8.48
C PRO A 52 6.24 4.75 -9.29
N TYR A 53 6.51 4.74 -10.60
CA TYR A 53 6.13 3.63 -11.48
C TYR A 53 7.03 2.39 -11.31
N GLY A 54 8.23 2.57 -10.74
CA GLY A 54 9.19 1.49 -10.48
C GLY A 54 9.21 1.02 -9.04
N ILE A 55 8.13 1.24 -8.28
CA ILE A 55 8.05 0.90 -6.85
C ILE A 55 6.90 -0.07 -6.57
N ALA A 56 7.18 -1.11 -5.79
CA ALA A 56 6.17 -1.93 -5.13
C ALA A 56 6.39 -1.93 -3.62
N VAL A 57 5.31 -2.20 -2.87
CA VAL A 57 5.36 -2.37 -1.42
C VAL A 57 4.82 -3.74 -1.09
N GLU A 58 5.57 -4.49 -0.30
CA GLU A 58 5.21 -5.81 0.20
C GLU A 58 5.22 -5.79 1.73
N VAL A 59 4.19 -6.35 2.35
CA VAL A 59 4.19 -6.59 3.80
C VAL A 59 4.74 -7.99 4.05
N GLU A 60 5.96 -8.06 4.59
CA GLU A 60 6.68 -9.31 4.83
C GLU A 60 6.26 -9.97 6.15
N ARG A 61 5.84 -9.16 7.13
CA ARG A 61 5.37 -9.65 8.43
C ARG A 61 4.25 -8.79 8.99
N LEU A 62 3.29 -9.46 9.60
CA LEU A 62 2.23 -8.86 10.38
C LEU A 62 2.03 -9.69 11.66
N ALA A 63 2.31 -9.11 12.81
CA ALA A 63 2.25 -9.79 14.11
C ALA A 63 1.71 -8.89 15.21
N GLU A 64 1.02 -9.46 16.19
CA GLU A 64 0.72 -8.73 17.44
C GLU A 64 1.88 -8.89 18.42
N GLU A 65 2.46 -7.77 18.84
CA GLU A 65 3.59 -7.75 19.78
C GLU A 65 3.35 -6.62 20.78
N GLU A 66 3.48 -6.92 22.08
CA GLU A 66 3.42 -5.92 23.15
C GLU A 66 2.14 -5.04 23.11
N GLY A 67 1.01 -5.61 22.69
CA GLY A 67 -0.27 -4.89 22.59
C GLY A 67 -0.38 -3.92 21.42
N GLN A 68 0.53 -3.98 20.44
CA GLN A 68 0.44 -3.22 19.19
C GLN A 68 0.65 -4.12 17.97
N LEU A 69 0.21 -3.65 16.81
CA LEU A 69 0.43 -4.34 15.54
C LEU A 69 1.85 -4.03 15.04
N SER A 70 2.69 -5.04 14.92
CA SER A 70 4.04 -4.95 14.38
C SER A 70 4.02 -5.32 12.90
N VAL A 71 4.51 -4.42 12.05
CA VAL A 71 4.50 -4.57 10.60
C VAL A 71 5.90 -4.37 10.05
N ASP A 72 6.34 -5.37 9.28
CA ASP A 72 7.57 -5.31 8.51
C ASP A 72 7.21 -5.22 7.03
N ALA A 73 7.60 -4.14 6.36
CA ALA A 73 7.31 -3.93 4.94
C ALA A 73 8.55 -3.57 4.11
N ALA A 74 8.67 -4.18 2.94
CA ALA A 74 9.70 -3.93 1.95
C ALA A 74 9.18 -3.00 0.85
N VAL A 75 9.93 -1.94 0.58
CA VAL A 75 9.77 -1.09 -0.60
C VAL A 75 10.75 -1.59 -1.65
N TRP A 76 10.22 -2.21 -2.69
CA TRP A 76 10.97 -2.73 -3.82
C TRP A 76 11.18 -1.65 -4.86
N VAL A 77 12.42 -1.49 -5.30
CA VAL A 77 12.78 -0.63 -6.43
C VAL A 77 13.42 -1.45 -7.53
N ASP A 78 13.18 -1.06 -8.78
CA ASP A 78 13.69 -1.76 -9.96
C ASP A 78 15.20 -1.54 -10.18
N ARG A 79 15.68 -0.32 -9.94
CA ARG A 79 17.09 0.05 -10.21
C ARG A 79 17.84 0.45 -8.94
N PRO A 80 19.14 0.08 -8.80
CA PRO A 80 19.96 0.49 -7.66
C PRO A 80 19.98 2.00 -7.42
N GLY A 81 19.94 2.81 -8.49
CA GLY A 81 19.90 4.28 -8.41
C GLY A 81 18.62 4.84 -7.78
N GLN A 82 17.52 4.09 -7.77
CA GLN A 82 16.26 4.51 -7.14
C GLN A 82 16.29 4.35 -5.62
N LYS A 83 17.04 3.37 -5.10
CA LYS A 83 17.15 3.13 -3.65
C LYS A 83 17.57 4.38 -2.85
N PRO A 84 18.64 5.11 -3.19
CA PRO A 84 18.99 6.35 -2.48
C PRO A 84 17.95 7.45 -2.66
N ILE A 85 17.20 7.47 -3.77
CA ILE A 85 16.11 8.43 -3.98
C ILE A 85 14.96 8.14 -3.00
N VAL A 86 14.55 6.88 -2.86
CA VAL A 86 13.49 6.49 -1.90
C VAL A 86 13.93 6.76 -0.46
N ILE A 87 15.17 6.42 -0.11
CA ILE A 87 15.73 6.66 1.24
C ILE A 87 15.82 8.16 1.53
N GLY A 88 16.26 8.95 0.56
CA GLY A 88 16.54 10.37 0.71
C GLY A 88 17.81 10.65 1.51
N ALA A 89 18.21 11.92 1.58
CA ALA A 89 19.40 12.35 2.32
C ALA A 89 19.30 11.90 3.79
N ARG A 90 20.28 11.13 4.26
CA ARG A 90 20.35 10.58 5.63
C ARG A 90 19.09 9.78 6.06
N GLY A 91 18.32 9.26 5.12
CA GLY A 91 17.08 8.51 5.42
C GLY A 91 15.86 9.37 5.72
N GLU A 92 15.95 10.69 5.60
CA GLU A 92 14.88 11.61 6.00
C GLU A 92 13.57 11.41 5.21
N ARG A 93 13.65 11.03 3.93
CA ARG A 93 12.44 10.78 3.12
C ARG A 93 11.72 9.53 3.60
N LEU A 94 12.44 8.41 3.71
CA LEU A 94 11.84 7.15 4.19
C LEU A 94 11.25 7.29 5.60
N LYS A 95 11.90 8.09 6.47
CA LYS A 95 11.40 8.42 7.80
C LYS A 95 10.09 9.21 7.76
N ARG A 96 9.96 10.20 6.87
CA ARG A 96 8.69 10.94 6.68
C ARG A 96 7.58 10.05 6.14
N VAL A 97 7.88 9.24 5.13
CA VAL A 97 6.95 8.25 4.56
C VAL A 97 6.44 7.31 5.65
N GLY A 98 7.36 6.66 6.39
CA GLY A 98 7.00 5.73 7.46
C GLY A 98 6.19 6.40 8.58
N ARG A 99 6.54 7.64 8.96
CA ARG A 99 5.77 8.40 9.95
C ARG A 99 4.35 8.69 9.46
N SER A 100 4.19 9.17 8.23
CA SER A 100 2.89 9.52 7.65
C SER A 100 2.01 8.30 7.47
N ALA A 101 2.57 7.21 6.93
CA ALA A 101 1.86 5.93 6.78
C ALA A 101 1.41 5.37 8.14
N ARG A 102 2.30 5.34 9.14
CA ARG A 102 1.96 4.86 10.49
C ARG A 102 0.83 5.67 11.14
N LEU A 103 0.84 6.99 11.01
CA LEU A 103 -0.23 7.84 11.56
C LEU A 103 -1.57 7.58 10.87
N ALA A 104 -1.59 7.46 9.54
CA ALA A 104 -2.79 7.12 8.79
C ALA A 104 -3.33 5.73 9.14
N LEU A 105 -2.45 4.73 9.26
CA LEU A 105 -2.83 3.36 9.63
C LEU A 105 -3.36 3.28 11.08
N ASN A 106 -2.75 4.00 12.03
CA ASN A 106 -3.29 4.08 13.39
C ASN A 106 -4.71 4.63 13.41
N GLY A 107 -4.98 5.67 12.61
CA GLY A 107 -6.32 6.25 12.47
C GLY A 107 -7.31 5.27 11.83
N MET A 108 -6.90 4.61 10.74
CA MET A 108 -7.72 3.63 10.02
C MET A 108 -8.06 2.40 10.88
N LEU A 109 -7.12 1.92 11.69
CA LEU A 109 -7.27 0.69 12.48
C LEU A 109 -7.76 0.92 13.91
N GLY A 110 -7.75 2.17 14.40
CA GLY A 110 -8.12 2.49 15.79
C GLY A 110 -7.19 1.89 16.85
N ARG A 111 -5.98 1.47 16.48
CA ARG A 111 -5.00 0.83 17.39
C ARG A 111 -3.58 1.26 17.07
N ARG A 112 -2.66 0.99 18.01
CA ARG A 112 -1.22 1.26 17.83
C ARG A 112 -0.60 0.31 16.82
N LEU A 113 0.24 0.87 15.96
CA LEU A 113 1.05 0.17 14.96
C LEU A 113 2.52 0.61 15.05
N HIS A 114 3.41 -0.36 14.99
CA HIS A 114 4.84 -0.22 14.77
C HIS A 114 5.17 -0.62 13.34
N LEU A 115 5.83 0.26 12.58
CA LEU A 115 6.11 0.06 11.16
C LEU A 115 7.62 0.10 10.91
N ASN A 116 8.17 -1.01 10.44
CA ASN A 116 9.51 -1.09 9.91
C ASN A 116 9.47 -1.07 8.38
N LEU A 117 10.32 -0.22 7.78
CA LEU A 117 10.43 -0.08 6.33
C LEU A 117 11.87 -0.34 5.88
N TRP A 118 12.03 -1.17 4.85
CA TRP A 118 13.31 -1.38 4.16
C TRP A 118 13.18 -1.05 2.69
N VAL A 119 14.25 -0.55 2.08
CA VAL A 119 14.32 -0.37 0.63
C VAL A 119 15.23 -1.45 0.05
N LYS A 120 14.63 -2.31 -0.78
CA LYS A 120 15.29 -3.45 -1.41
C LYS A 120 15.28 -3.26 -2.93
N VAL A 121 16.35 -3.71 -3.59
CA VAL A 121 16.46 -3.64 -5.06
C VAL A 121 16.19 -5.04 -5.60
N ARG A 122 15.27 -5.15 -6.56
CA ARG A 122 15.05 -6.36 -7.36
C ARG A 122 15.08 -5.89 -8.80
N GLN A 123 15.93 -6.42 -9.67
CA GLN A 123 15.98 -5.97 -11.07
C GLN A 123 14.89 -6.65 -11.89
N ASN A 124 14.31 -5.94 -12.86
CA ASN A 124 13.32 -6.43 -13.83
C ASN A 124 12.08 -7.05 -13.17
N TRP A 125 11.64 -6.56 -12.02
CA TRP A 125 10.43 -7.08 -11.38
C TRP A 125 9.15 -6.52 -12.01
N ALA A 126 9.18 -5.27 -12.45
CA ALA A 126 8.03 -4.62 -13.09
C ALA A 126 7.65 -5.29 -14.42
N ASP A 127 8.64 -5.85 -15.14
CA ASP A 127 8.45 -6.58 -16.39
C ASP A 127 8.25 -8.09 -16.21
N ASN A 128 8.30 -8.58 -14.96
CA ASN A 128 8.22 -10.01 -14.65
C ASN A 128 6.86 -10.34 -14.04
N ALA A 129 5.98 -10.95 -14.84
CA ALA A 129 4.64 -11.38 -14.43
C ALA A 129 4.61 -12.25 -13.16
N ARG A 130 5.68 -13.00 -12.86
CA ARG A 130 5.78 -13.77 -11.62
C ARG A 130 6.05 -12.86 -10.41
N ALA A 131 6.90 -11.85 -10.57
CA ALA A 131 7.17 -10.89 -9.51
C ALA A 131 5.96 -9.98 -9.26
N LEU A 132 5.20 -9.60 -10.30
CA LEU A 132 3.94 -8.86 -10.16
C LEU A 132 2.90 -9.64 -9.33
N ARG A 133 2.76 -10.95 -9.58
CA ARG A 133 1.90 -11.84 -8.77
C ARG A 133 2.35 -11.97 -7.33
N GLU A 134 3.65 -12.16 -7.11
CA GLU A 134 4.24 -12.24 -5.76
C GLU A 134 4.04 -10.94 -4.96
N LEU A 135 3.99 -9.79 -5.65
CA LEU A 135 3.79 -8.46 -5.07
C LEU A 135 2.31 -8.02 -5.01
N GLY A 136 1.37 -8.86 -5.47
CA GLY A 136 -0.06 -8.58 -5.41
C GLY A 136 -0.54 -7.47 -6.36
N VAL A 137 0.16 -7.23 -7.47
CA VAL A 137 -0.15 -6.16 -8.46
C VAL A 137 -0.97 -6.71 -9.65
N GLU A 138 -1.87 -7.66 -9.41
CA GLU A 138 -2.88 -8.16 -10.37
C GLU A 138 -4.32 -7.85 -9.89
#